data_AF-A0A5K1AWV3-F1
#
_entry.id   AF-A0A5K1AWV3-F1
#
_cell.length_a   1.000
_cell.length_b   1.000
_cell.length_c   1.000
_cell.angle_alpha   90.00
_cell.angle_beta   90.00
_cell.angle_gamma   90.00
#
_symmetry.space_group_name_H-M   'P 1'
#
loop_
_entity.id
_entity.type
_entity.pdbx_description
1 polymer ?
#
loop_
_entity_poly.entity_id
_entity_poly.type
_entity_poly.pdbx_seq_one_letter_code
_entity_poly.pdbx_strand_id
1 'polypeptide(L)'
;GIARRLVKAALQEAAKKREMRYSDLKKIERGVRRHFHDDITVVVVFLDPTKAVSSYSGSLVSLRAGGITVPSNSLAPYGTPMENSNSL
;
A
#
# COMPACT_ATOMS: atom_id res chain seq x y z
N GLY A 1 9.77 8.63 4.85
CA GLY A 1 8.47 8.09 5.31
C GLY A 1 7.68 7.55 4.13
N ILE A 2 6.86 6.51 4.35
CA ILE A 2 6.09 5.81 3.30
C ILE A 2 5.15 6.77 2.58
N ALA A 3 4.38 7.57 3.32
CA ALA A 3 3.44 8.53 2.75
C ALA A 3 4.12 9.49 1.75
N ARG A 4 5.29 10.04 2.11
CA ARG A 4 6.06 10.94 1.21
C ARG A 4 6.47 10.24 -0.10
N ARG A 5 6.81 8.95 -0.05
CA ARG A 5 7.18 8.17 -1.25
C ARG A 5 5.96 7.94 -2.14
N LEU A 6 4.81 7.58 -1.55
CA LEU A 6 3.55 7.38 -2.27
C LEU A 6 3.06 8.68 -2.91
N VAL A 7 3.10 9.80 -2.20
CA VAL A 7 2.75 11.11 -2.76
C VAL A 7 3.64 11.46 -3.95
N LYS A 8 4.95 11.22 -3.85
CA LYS A 8 5.88 11.47 -4.96
C LYS A 8 5.55 10.61 -6.18
N ALA A 9 5.29 9.32 -5.98
CA ALA A 9 4.92 8.41 -7.06
C ALA A 9 3.59 8.81 -7.72
N ALA A 10 2.56 9.11 -6.92
CA ALA A 10 1.26 9.57 -7.42
C ALA A 10 1.39 10.86 -8.25
N LEU A 11 2.19 11.82 -7.79
CA LEU A 11 2.47 13.06 -8.54
C LEU A 11 3.24 12.78 -9.85
N GLN A 12 4.17 11.83 -9.87
CA GLN A 12 4.89 11.46 -11.09
C GLN A 12 3.97 10.83 -12.13
N GLU A 13 3.06 9.94 -11.71
CA GLU A 13 2.07 9.33 -12.60
C GLU A 13 1.04 10.34 -13.12
N ALA A 14 0.56 11.25 -12.25
CA ALA A 14 -0.33 12.32 -12.66
C ALA A 14 0.34 13.26 -13.68
N ALA A 15 1.61 13.60 -13.47
CA ALA A 15 2.39 14.42 -14.40
C ALA A 15 2.55 13.72 -15.76
N LYS A 16 2.89 12.42 -15.77
CA LYS A 16 3.01 11.62 -17.00
C LYS A 16 1.72 11.58 -17.81
N LYS A 17 0.57 11.32 -17.17
CA LYS A 17 -0.75 11.24 -17.84
C LYS A 17 -1.20 12.56 -18.48
N ARG A 18 -0.65 13.68 -18.03
CA ARG A 18 -0.95 15.01 -18.55
C ARG A 18 0.21 15.60 -19.38
N GLU A 19 1.22 14.79 -19.70
CA GLU A 19 2.43 15.20 -20.42
C GLU A 19 3.15 16.41 -19.78
N MET A 20 3.11 16.48 -18.45
CA MET A 20 3.74 17.53 -17.65
C MET A 20 4.99 17.02 -16.93
N ARG A 21 5.83 17.94 -16.45
CA ARG A 21 6.92 17.58 -15.54
C ARG A 21 6.42 17.56 -14.10
N TYR A 22 7.04 16.71 -13.30
CA TYR A 22 6.83 16.68 -11.84
C TYR A 22 7.03 18.06 -11.19
N SER A 23 8.00 18.84 -11.67
CA SER A 23 8.27 20.21 -11.19
C SER A 23 7.08 21.14 -11.39
N ASP A 24 6.35 20.96 -12.47
CA ASP A 24 5.26 21.82 -12.88
C ASP A 24 4.04 21.49 -12.02
N LEU A 25 3.75 20.20 -11.87
CA LEU A 25 2.69 19.69 -10.98
C LEU A 25 2.92 20.05 -9.50
N LYS A 26 4.19 20.13 -9.07
CA LYS A 26 4.57 20.52 -7.69
C LYS A 26 4.34 22.01 -7.41
N LYS A 27 4.41 22.87 -8.44
CA LYS A 27 4.27 24.33 -8.32
C LYS A 27 2.84 24.84 -8.54
N ILE A 28 1.88 23.95 -8.84
CA ILE A 28 0.52 24.38 -9.14
C ILE A 28 -0.18 24.88 -7.86
N GLU A 29 -0.56 26.15 -7.90
CA GLU A 29 -1.32 26.81 -6.84
C GLU A 29 -2.74 26.24 -6.69
N ARG A 30 -3.30 26.36 -5.48
CA ARG A 30 -4.69 25.98 -5.17
C ARG A 30 -5.65 26.71 -6.12
N GLY A 31 -6.48 25.95 -6.84
CA GLY A 31 -7.43 26.46 -7.83
C GLY A 31 -7.13 26.00 -9.26
N VAL A 32 -5.87 26.03 -9.67
CA VAL A 32 -5.45 25.61 -11.03
C VAL A 32 -5.20 24.09 -11.11
N ARG A 33 -4.85 23.48 -9.96
CA ARG A 33 -4.53 22.04 -9.80
C ARG A 33 -5.55 21.11 -10.45
N ARG A 34 -6.84 21.45 -10.36
CA ARG A 34 -7.99 20.66 -10.85
C ARG A 34 -8.03 20.47 -12.37
N HIS A 35 -7.36 21.33 -13.14
CA HIS A 35 -7.21 21.12 -14.59
C HIS A 35 -6.24 19.96 -14.92
N PHE A 36 -5.40 19.60 -13.95
CA PHE A 36 -4.34 18.61 -14.11
C PHE A 36 -4.62 17.36 -13.26
N HIS A 37 -5.14 17.51 -12.05
CA HIS A 37 -5.56 16.45 -11.13
C HIS A 37 -6.65 16.96 -10.15
N ASP A 38 -7.72 16.21 -9.90
CA ASP A 38 -8.81 16.63 -9.00
C ASP A 38 -8.30 16.87 -7.57
N ASP A 39 -7.75 15.84 -6.93
CA ASP A 39 -7.04 15.91 -5.64
C ASP A 39 -6.22 14.61 -5.47
N ILE A 40 -5.06 14.69 -4.79
CA ILE A 40 -4.25 13.50 -4.45
C ILE A 40 -4.16 13.40 -2.93
N THR A 41 -4.80 12.37 -2.37
CA THR A 41 -4.77 12.05 -0.94
C THR A 41 -4.10 10.70 -0.73
N VAL A 42 -3.14 10.65 0.21
CA VAL A 42 -2.45 9.42 0.60
C VAL A 42 -2.68 9.16 2.08
N VAL A 43 -3.28 8.01 2.38
CA VAL A 43 -3.46 7.50 3.75
C VAL A 43 -2.56 6.30 3.94
N VAL A 44 -1.78 6.27 5.02
CA VAL A 44 -0.93 5.14 5.39
C VAL A 44 -1.39 4.62 6.75
N VAL A 45 -1.91 3.39 6.78
CA VAL A 45 -2.35 2.72 8.00
C VAL A 45 -1.31 1.66 8.36
N PHE A 46 -0.82 1.70 9.60
CA PHE A 46 0.01 0.63 10.16
C PHE A 46 -0.87 -0.25 11.02
N LEU A 47 -0.84 -1.56 10.76
CA LEU A 47 -1.65 -2.53 11.48
C LEU A 47 -0.72 -3.39 12.32
N ASP A 48 -1.06 -3.52 13.60
CA ASP A 48 -0.42 -4.48 14.48
C ASP A 48 -1.31 -5.74 14.58
N PRO A 49 -0.92 -6.85 13.93
CA PRO A 49 -1.72 -8.07 13.94
C PRO A 49 -1.84 -8.66 15.35
N THR A 50 -0.92 -8.37 16.26
CA THR A 50 -0.99 -8.86 17.66
C THR A 50 -2.07 -8.16 18.47
N LYS A 51 -2.50 -6.96 18.06
CA LYS A 51 -3.57 -6.19 18.71
C LYS A 51 -4.93 -6.42 18.05
N ALA A 52 -4.94 -6.83 16.78
CA ALA A 52 -6.15 -7.05 15.98
C ALA A 52 -7.03 -8.23 16.48
N VAL A 53 -6.45 -9.20 17.21
CA VAL A 53 -7.16 -10.40 17.68
C VAL A 53 -7.99 -10.15 18.96
N SER A 54 -7.77 -9.03 19.65
CA SER A 54 -8.36 -8.79 21.00
C SER A 54 -9.64 -7.95 21.02
N SER A 55 -10.02 -7.30 19.91
CA SER A 55 -11.26 -6.50 19.84
C SER A 55 -12.31 -7.24 19.02
N TYR A 56 -13.13 -8.05 19.69
CA TYR A 56 -14.35 -8.69 19.19
C TYR A 56 -15.49 -7.69 18.85
N SER A 57 -15.15 -6.44 18.53
CA SER A 57 -16.04 -5.50 17.84
C SER A 57 -15.42 -5.28 16.47
N GLY A 58 -16.06 -5.86 15.45
CA GLY A 58 -15.51 -5.95 14.10
C GLY A 58 -14.89 -4.63 13.63
N SER A 59 -13.64 -4.70 13.18
CA SER A 59 -12.98 -3.60 12.49
C SER A 59 -13.94 -3.02 11.43
N LEU A 60 -14.25 -1.73 11.53
CA LEU A 60 -15.11 -1.02 10.57
C LEU A 60 -14.54 -1.10 9.13
N VAL A 61 -13.23 -1.39 9.02
CA VAL A 61 -12.53 -1.55 7.74
C VAL A 61 -12.24 -3.02 7.48
N SER A 62 -12.68 -3.52 6.32
CA SER A 62 -12.30 -4.82 5.80
C SER A 62 -11.17 -4.64 4.79
N LEU A 63 -10.04 -5.31 5.02
CA LEU A 63 -8.93 -5.36 4.07
C LEU A 63 -9.08 -6.60 3.20
N ARG A 64 -9.85 -6.48 2.13
CA ARG A 64 -9.86 -7.49 1.08
C ARG A 64 -8.60 -7.25 0.24
N ALA A 65 -7.53 -7.96 0.56
CA ALA A 65 -6.39 -8.03 -0.36
C ALA A 65 -6.93 -8.51 -1.72
N GLY A 66 -6.69 -7.74 -2.79
CA GLY A 66 -6.94 -8.20 -4.16
C GLY A 66 -6.03 -9.38 -4.42
N GLY A 67 -6.52 -10.59 -4.12
CA GLY A 67 -5.72 -11.80 -4.13
C GLY A 67 -5.14 -12.03 -5.52
N ILE A 68 -3.85 -12.37 -5.56
CA ILE A 68 -3.33 -13.21 -6.64
C ILE A 68 -4.26 -14.42 -6.69
N THR A 69 -4.93 -14.63 -7.82
CA THR A 69 -5.70 -15.86 -8.05
C THR A 69 -4.69 -17.00 -8.17
N VAL A 70 -4.30 -17.57 -7.04
CA VAL A 70 -3.56 -18.84 -7.04
C VAL A 70 -4.55 -19.94 -7.43
N PRO A 71 -4.28 -20.71 -8.50
CA PRO A 71 -5.11 -21.84 -8.84
C PRO A 71 -5.14 -22.83 -7.68
N SER A 72 -6.24 -23.56 -7.51
CA SER A 72 -6.54 -24.43 -6.36
C SER A 72 -5.49 -25.49 -6.03
N ASN A 73 -4.48 -25.67 -6.89
CA ASN A 73 -3.41 -26.67 -6.75
C ASN A 73 -2.03 -26.08 -6.44
N SER A 74 -1.90 -24.77 -6.14
CA SER A 74 -0.62 -24.24 -5.64
C SER A 74 -0.44 -24.60 -4.17
N LEU A 75 0.37 -25.63 -3.91
CA LEU A 75 0.87 -25.94 -2.57
C LEU A 75 1.58 -24.70 -2.02
N ALA A 76 1.21 -24.29 -0.80
CA ALA A 76 1.93 -23.25 -0.08
C ALA A 76 3.43 -23.64 0.01
N PRO A 77 4.36 -22.68 -0.09
CA PRO A 77 5.77 -22.99 0.16
C PRO A 77 5.87 -23.45 1.61
N TYR A 78 6.05 -24.76 1.80
CA TYR A 78 6.21 -25.37 3.11
C TYR A 78 7.39 -24.69 3.83
N GLY A 79 7.11 -24.08 4.99
CA GLY A 79 8.14 -23.73 5.94
C GLY A 79 8.73 -25.03 6.47
N THR A 80 10.02 -25.26 6.25
CA THR A 80 10.74 -26.37 6.85
C THR A 80 10.79 -26.16 8.38
N PRO A 81 10.39 -27.16 9.20
CA PRO A 81 10.77 -27.16 10.60
C PRO A 81 12.25 -27.49 10.67
N MET A 82 13.06 -26.56 11.19
CA MET A 82 14.43 -26.89 11.59
C MET A 82 14.36 -27.85 12.78
N GLU A 83 14.79 -29.09 12.56
CA GLU A 83 14.95 -30.08 13.61
C GLU A 83 16.11 -29.67 14.53
N ASN A 84 15.78 -29.41 15.79
CA ASN A 84 16.75 -29.22 16.87
C ASN A 84 17.44 -30.55 17.18
N SER A 85 18.72 -30.66 16.83
CA SER A 85 19.61 -31.72 17.36
C SER A 85 20.48 -31.14 18.47
N ASN A 86 20.08 -31.38 19.71
CA ASN A 86 20.93 -31.23 20.89
C ASN A 86 21.58 -32.60 21.22
N SER A 87 22.91 -32.58 21.28
CA SER A 87 23.76 -33.23 22.28
C SER A 87 23.83 -34.77 22.35
N LEU A 88 24.94 -35.33 21.85
CA LEU A 88 26.01 -35.95 22.65
C LEU A 88 27.32 -35.98 21.84
#